data_AF-A0A963S1W4-F1
#
_entry.id   AF-A0A963S1W4-F1
#
_cell.length_a   1.000
_cell.length_b   1.000
_cell.length_c   1.000
_cell.angle_alpha   90.00
_cell.angle_beta   90.00
_cell.angle_gamma   90.00
#
_symmetry.space_group_name_H-M   'P 1'
#
loop_
_entity.id
_entity.type
_entity.pdbx_description
1 polymer ?
#
loop_
_entity_poly.entity_id
_entity_poly.type
_entity_poly.pdbx_seq_one_letter_code
_entity_poly.pdbx_strand_id
1 'polypeptide(L)'
;IVDLMRNDLSRVADPGSVKVEAPFAIETYPTLHQMVSTVRARLQPGRGAVDMIKALFPCGSITGAPKIRAMELIDEIERDARGAYCGAIGRIDASGDAAFNVAIRTLRLSPQENGRGRAVLGVGSAIVADSQALPEWRECLVKGGFVRQSSQTLAAAGFDLIETMAFTPDEGIPLLELHLERMKASAAELGFTFDRHAVRNAIQALCFDAAEPSRLRLMASRSGSFSLELGAMPPALPDPAPCAVLRLPVDESDWRLRHKSSDRSFYEAALKAAQAAGAAEALFLREDGLVTEGSFTNLFVEREGKLVTPPAALGLLPGVLRRSLIEEGRAAEAELRPEDLQNGFFIGNALRGLMPARLLP
;
A
#
# COMPACT_ATOMS: atom_id res chain seq x y z
N ILE A 1 -22.74 -2.76 -13.23
CA ILE A 1 -21.90 -3.47 -14.24
C ILE A 1 -22.34 -4.93 -14.44
N VAL A 2 -22.46 -5.74 -13.38
CA VAL A 2 -22.86 -7.16 -13.49
C VAL A 2 -24.14 -7.34 -14.32
N ASP A 3 -25.18 -6.53 -14.06
CA ASP A 3 -26.43 -6.65 -14.81
C ASP A 3 -26.31 -6.25 -16.28
N LEU A 4 -25.43 -5.29 -16.62
CA LEU A 4 -25.12 -4.99 -18.02
C LEU A 4 -24.50 -6.20 -18.72
N MET A 5 -23.57 -6.89 -18.06
CA MET A 5 -22.94 -8.09 -18.61
C MET A 5 -23.93 -9.24 -18.75
N ARG A 6 -24.84 -9.43 -17.78
CA ARG A 6 -25.92 -10.42 -17.89
C ARG A 6 -26.82 -10.12 -19.09
N ASN A 7 -27.23 -8.87 -19.24
CA ASN A 7 -28.07 -8.42 -20.35
C ASN A 7 -27.36 -8.62 -21.71
N ASP A 8 -26.10 -8.21 -21.83
CA ASP A 8 -25.33 -8.34 -23.06
C ASP A 8 -25.11 -9.81 -23.43
N LEU A 9 -24.74 -10.67 -22.48
CA LEU A 9 -24.60 -12.11 -22.68
C LEU A 9 -25.91 -12.78 -23.09
N SER A 10 -27.05 -12.36 -22.52
CA SER A 10 -28.35 -12.97 -22.79
C SER A 10 -28.78 -12.92 -24.26
N ARG A 11 -28.23 -11.97 -25.05
CA ARG A 11 -28.53 -11.79 -26.47
C ARG A 11 -28.03 -12.93 -27.35
N VAL A 12 -27.00 -13.65 -26.90
CA VAL A 12 -26.35 -14.75 -27.63
C VAL A 12 -26.35 -16.07 -26.85
N ALA A 13 -26.85 -16.06 -25.61
CA ALA A 13 -26.89 -17.21 -24.74
C ALA A 13 -28.23 -17.97 -24.81
N ASP A 14 -28.20 -19.25 -24.47
CA ASP A 14 -29.41 -20.06 -24.31
C ASP A 14 -30.30 -19.43 -23.23
N PRO A 15 -31.63 -19.34 -23.46
CA PRO A 15 -32.57 -18.80 -22.48
C PRO A 15 -32.40 -19.48 -21.10
N GLY A 16 -32.28 -18.67 -20.06
CA GLY A 16 -32.12 -19.15 -18.67
C GLY A 16 -30.71 -19.67 -18.30
N SER A 17 -29.75 -19.66 -19.23
CA SER A 17 -28.39 -20.17 -18.94
C SER A 17 -27.46 -19.16 -18.25
N VAL A 18 -27.80 -17.87 -18.25
CA VAL A 18 -26.97 -16.80 -17.67
C VAL A 18 -26.99 -16.89 -16.14
N LYS A 19 -25.81 -17.06 -15.53
CA LYS A 19 -25.60 -17.15 -14.08
C LYS A 19 -24.49 -16.23 -13.63
N VAL A 20 -24.60 -15.73 -12.40
CA VAL A 20 -23.52 -14.99 -11.73
C VAL A 20 -22.87 -15.90 -10.69
N GLU A 21 -21.56 -15.99 -10.75
CA GLU A 21 -20.71 -16.73 -9.81
C GLU A 21 -19.81 -15.75 -9.07
N ALA A 22 -19.57 -16.03 -7.78
CA ALA A 22 -18.75 -15.20 -6.90
C ALA A 22 -19.05 -13.69 -7.03
N PRO A 23 -20.33 -13.27 -6.86
CA PRO A 23 -20.67 -11.86 -6.96
C PRO A 23 -19.92 -11.04 -5.91
N PHE A 24 -19.34 -9.93 -6.35
CA PHE A 24 -18.60 -8.98 -5.51
C PHE A 24 -17.42 -9.57 -4.74
N ALA A 25 -16.79 -10.63 -5.26
CA ALA A 25 -15.56 -11.14 -4.70
C ALA A 25 -14.46 -10.08 -4.76
N ILE A 26 -13.64 -9.98 -3.71
CA ILE A 26 -12.53 -9.05 -3.63
C ILE A 26 -11.23 -9.79 -3.93
N GLU A 27 -10.51 -9.33 -4.96
CA GLU A 27 -9.17 -9.78 -5.29
C GLU A 27 -8.16 -8.71 -4.90
N THR A 28 -7.10 -9.12 -4.20
CA THR A 28 -6.00 -8.23 -3.82
C THR A 28 -4.89 -8.29 -4.86
N TYR A 29 -4.57 -7.13 -5.43
CA TYR A 29 -3.43 -6.94 -6.33
C TYR A 29 -2.37 -6.07 -5.65
N PRO A 30 -1.11 -6.06 -6.13
CA PRO A 30 -0.02 -5.35 -5.47
C PRO A 30 -0.24 -3.85 -5.23
N THR A 31 -1.12 -3.21 -5.99
CA THR A 31 -1.36 -1.76 -5.91
C THR A 31 -2.80 -1.39 -5.54
N LEU A 32 -3.73 -2.34 -5.50
CA LEU A 32 -5.14 -2.09 -5.19
C LEU A 32 -5.92 -3.38 -4.90
N HIS A 33 -7.07 -3.23 -4.25
CA HIS A 33 -8.10 -4.28 -4.21
C HIS A 33 -9.10 -4.05 -5.35
N GLN A 34 -9.46 -5.12 -6.05
CA GLN A 34 -10.41 -5.10 -7.15
C GLN A 34 -11.60 -5.96 -6.80
N MET A 35 -12.79 -5.37 -6.88
CA MET A 35 -14.03 -6.14 -6.84
C MET A 35 -14.27 -6.78 -8.21
N VAL A 36 -14.52 -8.08 -8.22
CA VAL A 36 -14.74 -8.91 -9.40
C VAL A 36 -16.05 -9.69 -9.27
N SER A 37 -16.63 -10.07 -10.40
CA SER A 37 -17.80 -10.94 -10.46
C SER A 37 -17.75 -11.73 -11.76
N THR A 38 -18.05 -13.01 -11.70
CA THR A 38 -18.02 -13.87 -12.88
C THR A 38 -19.44 -14.04 -13.42
N VAL A 39 -19.65 -13.77 -14.70
CA VAL A 39 -20.93 -14.05 -15.37
C VAL A 39 -20.70 -15.13 -16.41
N ARG A 40 -21.42 -16.25 -16.27
CA ARG A 40 -21.33 -17.39 -17.19
C ARG A 40 -22.65 -17.59 -17.92
N ALA A 41 -22.57 -18.09 -19.14
CA ALA A 41 -23.74 -18.47 -19.93
C ALA A 41 -23.38 -19.60 -20.90
N ARG A 42 -24.38 -20.32 -21.41
CA ARG A 42 -24.22 -21.29 -22.48
C ARG A 42 -24.50 -20.58 -23.80
N LEU A 43 -23.56 -20.64 -24.74
CA LEU A 43 -23.73 -20.02 -26.06
C LEU A 43 -24.79 -20.79 -26.87
N GLN A 44 -25.65 -20.06 -27.60
CA GLN A 44 -26.67 -20.68 -28.45
C GLN A 44 -26.05 -21.54 -29.57
N PRO A 45 -26.73 -22.63 -29.99
CA PRO A 45 -26.31 -23.40 -31.15
C PRO A 45 -26.13 -22.51 -32.40
N GLY A 46 -25.02 -22.71 -33.12
CA GLY A 46 -24.70 -21.96 -34.34
C GLY A 46 -24.10 -20.57 -34.12
N ARG A 47 -23.95 -20.12 -32.86
CA ARG A 47 -23.21 -18.90 -32.53
C ARG A 47 -21.75 -19.21 -32.22
N GLY A 48 -20.87 -18.23 -32.40
CA GLY A 48 -19.44 -18.37 -32.12
C GLY A 48 -18.83 -17.15 -31.44
N ALA A 49 -17.49 -17.13 -31.37
CA ALA A 49 -16.72 -16.05 -30.74
C ALA A 49 -17.05 -14.66 -31.31
N VAL A 50 -17.29 -14.54 -32.61
CA VAL A 50 -17.63 -13.25 -33.25
C VAL A 50 -18.97 -12.70 -32.78
N ASP A 51 -19.99 -13.55 -32.63
CA ASP A 51 -21.28 -13.15 -32.06
C ASP A 51 -21.12 -12.67 -30.62
N MET A 52 -20.29 -13.36 -29.84
CA MET A 52 -19.98 -12.99 -28.46
C MET A 52 -19.33 -11.61 -28.36
N ILE A 53 -18.32 -11.33 -29.20
CA ILE A 53 -17.64 -10.01 -29.23
C ILE A 53 -18.64 -8.91 -29.59
N LYS A 54 -19.48 -9.12 -30.61
CA LYS A 54 -20.51 -8.14 -31.02
C LYS A 54 -21.54 -7.87 -29.92
N ALA A 55 -21.86 -8.87 -29.11
CA ALA A 55 -22.80 -8.71 -28.01
C ALA A 55 -22.19 -7.95 -26.82
N LEU A 56 -20.93 -8.26 -26.50
CA LEU A 56 -20.24 -7.73 -25.31
C LEU A 56 -19.59 -6.36 -25.54
N PHE A 57 -19.15 -6.03 -26.75
CA PHE A 57 -18.42 -4.79 -27.03
C PHE A 57 -19.28 -3.72 -27.73
N PRO A 58 -19.12 -2.43 -27.37
CA PRO A 58 -18.20 -1.90 -26.36
C PRO A 58 -18.61 -2.34 -24.95
N CYS A 59 -17.61 -2.68 -24.13
CA CYS A 59 -17.83 -3.34 -22.85
C CYS A 59 -18.70 -2.50 -21.92
N GLY A 60 -19.69 -3.13 -21.28
CA GLY A 60 -20.57 -2.47 -20.32
C GLY A 60 -19.84 -1.84 -19.14
N SER A 61 -18.66 -2.33 -18.76
CA SER A 61 -17.83 -1.73 -17.70
C SER A 61 -17.11 -0.44 -18.13
N ILE A 62 -17.07 -0.16 -19.43
CA ILE A 62 -16.47 1.06 -20.00
C ILE A 62 -17.56 2.08 -20.32
N THR A 63 -18.65 1.60 -20.89
CA THR A 63 -19.74 2.43 -21.40
C THR A 63 -20.77 2.77 -20.33
N GLY A 64 -20.93 1.95 -19.30
CA GLY A 64 -21.96 2.15 -18.29
C GLY A 64 -23.37 1.98 -18.85
N ALA A 65 -24.35 2.56 -18.14
CA ALA A 65 -25.77 2.53 -18.49
C ALA A 65 -26.35 3.94 -18.41
N PRO A 66 -27.17 4.39 -19.39
CA PRO A 66 -27.53 3.73 -20.65
C PRO A 66 -26.38 3.75 -21.69
N LYS A 67 -26.04 2.58 -22.26
CA LYS A 67 -24.86 2.40 -23.13
C LYS A 67 -24.80 3.35 -24.33
N ILE A 68 -25.93 3.55 -25.03
CA ILE A 68 -25.99 4.41 -26.23
C ILE A 68 -25.68 5.85 -25.85
N ARG A 69 -26.38 6.39 -24.85
CA ARG A 69 -26.19 7.79 -24.42
C ARG A 69 -24.79 8.05 -23.88
N ALA A 70 -24.23 7.08 -23.15
CA ALA A 70 -22.87 7.21 -22.65
C ALA A 70 -21.83 7.22 -23.78
N MET A 71 -22.02 6.41 -24.82
CA MET A 71 -21.14 6.45 -26.00
C MET A 71 -21.22 7.77 -26.76
N GLU A 72 -22.42 8.36 -26.92
CA GLU A 72 -22.59 9.69 -27.52
C GLU A 72 -21.82 10.76 -26.73
N LEU A 73 -21.94 10.75 -25.39
CA LEU A 73 -21.23 11.68 -24.52
C LEU A 73 -19.72 11.49 -24.57
N ILE A 74 -19.25 10.25 -24.63
CA ILE A 74 -17.81 9.94 -24.78
C ILE A 74 -17.29 10.53 -26.09
N ASP A 75 -18.03 10.34 -27.19
CA ASP A 75 -17.65 10.86 -28.52
C ASP A 75 -17.66 12.40 -28.56
N GLU A 76 -18.59 13.04 -27.85
CA GLU A 76 -18.67 14.50 -27.74
C GLU A 76 -17.55 15.11 -26.88
N ILE A 77 -17.20 14.46 -25.76
CA ILE A 77 -16.29 15.01 -24.74
C ILE A 77 -14.82 14.69 -25.04
N GLU A 78 -14.53 13.53 -25.62
CA GLU A 78 -13.15 13.11 -25.84
C GLU A 78 -12.54 13.74 -27.09
N ARG A 79 -11.35 14.32 -26.92
CA ARG A 79 -10.65 15.02 -28.00
C ARG A 79 -10.15 14.08 -29.10
N ASP A 80 -9.83 12.84 -28.75
CA ASP A 80 -9.17 11.88 -29.63
C ASP A 80 -9.72 10.48 -29.38
N ALA A 81 -9.71 9.64 -30.42
CA ALA A 81 -10.05 8.22 -30.27
C ALA A 81 -9.08 7.50 -29.31
N ARG A 82 -9.62 6.65 -28.44
CA ARG A 82 -8.86 5.89 -27.41
C ARG A 82 -7.86 4.87 -27.96
N GLY A 83 -7.90 4.57 -29.26
CA GLY A 83 -7.08 3.53 -29.88
C GLY A 83 -7.40 2.16 -29.30
N ALA A 84 -6.39 1.42 -28.83
CA ALA A 84 -6.60 0.10 -28.23
C ALA A 84 -7.23 0.17 -26.83
N TYR A 85 -7.11 1.31 -26.12
CA TYR A 85 -7.63 1.43 -24.76
C TYR A 85 -9.15 1.28 -24.75
N CYS A 86 -9.67 0.47 -23.82
CA CYS A 86 -11.08 0.06 -23.72
C CYS A 86 -11.61 -0.83 -24.86
N GLY A 87 -10.76 -1.24 -25.80
CA GLY A 87 -11.06 -2.26 -26.80
C GLY A 87 -10.91 -3.68 -26.24
N ALA A 88 -10.65 -4.65 -27.13
CA ALA A 88 -10.39 -6.04 -26.79
C ALA A 88 -9.06 -6.52 -27.38
N ILE A 89 -8.29 -7.29 -26.60
CA ILE A 89 -7.13 -8.05 -27.06
C ILE A 89 -7.41 -9.52 -26.75
N GLY A 90 -7.21 -10.40 -27.73
CA GLY A 90 -7.50 -11.81 -27.54
C GLY A 90 -7.14 -12.68 -28.72
N ARG A 91 -7.63 -13.93 -28.68
CA ARG A 91 -7.41 -14.96 -29.69
C ARG A 91 -8.69 -15.73 -29.98
N ILE A 92 -8.75 -16.29 -31.17
CA ILE A 92 -9.69 -17.33 -31.58
C ILE A 92 -8.83 -18.46 -32.10
N ASP A 93 -9.01 -19.67 -31.59
CA ASP A 93 -8.30 -20.85 -32.07
C ASP A 93 -9.07 -21.59 -33.16
N ALA A 94 -8.40 -22.57 -33.77
CA ALA A 94 -8.98 -23.40 -34.83
C ALA A 94 -10.13 -24.30 -34.33
N SER A 95 -10.18 -24.61 -33.03
CA SER A 95 -11.28 -25.34 -32.39
C SER A 95 -12.53 -24.47 -32.18
N GLY A 96 -12.43 -23.15 -32.34
CA GLY A 96 -13.51 -22.19 -32.12
C GLY A 96 -13.57 -21.65 -30.69
N ASP A 97 -12.67 -22.10 -29.81
CA ASP A 97 -12.46 -21.55 -28.48
C ASP A 97 -11.81 -20.16 -28.61
N ALA A 98 -12.18 -19.27 -27.69
CA ALA A 98 -11.72 -17.89 -27.76
C ALA A 98 -11.60 -17.26 -26.37
N ALA A 99 -10.65 -16.35 -26.23
CA ALA A 99 -10.43 -15.60 -25.00
C ALA A 99 -10.05 -14.16 -25.34
N PHE A 100 -10.78 -13.22 -24.75
CA PHE A 100 -10.57 -11.79 -24.92
C PHE A 100 -10.55 -11.10 -23.57
N ASN A 101 -9.73 -10.06 -23.45
CA ASN A 101 -9.80 -9.12 -22.35
C ASN A 101 -10.57 -7.86 -22.75
N VAL A 102 -10.78 -6.97 -21.78
CA VAL A 102 -10.91 -5.55 -22.06
C VAL A 102 -9.52 -4.96 -21.91
N ALA A 103 -9.06 -4.20 -22.92
CA ALA A 103 -7.73 -3.59 -22.94
C ALA A 103 -7.68 -2.39 -21.98
N ILE A 104 -7.65 -2.68 -20.69
CA ILE A 104 -7.54 -1.70 -19.61
C ILE A 104 -6.34 -1.98 -18.73
N ARG A 105 -5.72 -0.86 -18.38
CA ARG A 105 -4.36 -0.69 -17.91
C ARG A 105 -3.29 -1.33 -18.81
N THR A 106 -3.52 -1.33 -20.12
CA THR A 106 -2.56 -1.76 -21.15
C THR A 106 -1.70 -0.58 -21.65
N LEU A 107 -0.37 -0.77 -21.69
CA LEU A 107 0.56 0.20 -22.27
C LEU A 107 0.62 0.06 -23.81
N ARG A 108 0.35 1.15 -24.53
CA ARG A 108 0.57 1.24 -25.98
C ARG A 108 1.90 1.92 -26.26
N LEU A 109 2.81 1.20 -26.91
CA LEU A 109 4.09 1.75 -27.36
C LEU A 109 3.97 2.17 -28.82
N SER A 110 4.37 3.40 -29.13
CA SER A 110 4.49 3.90 -30.50
C SER A 110 5.96 4.16 -30.80
N PRO A 111 6.53 3.54 -31.85
CA PRO A 111 7.85 3.90 -32.34
C PRO A 111 7.86 5.37 -32.78
N GLN A 112 8.88 6.13 -32.42
CA GLN A 112 9.22 7.36 -33.15
C GLN A 112 10.63 7.22 -33.71
N GLU A 113 10.91 7.95 -34.79
CA GLU A 113 12.26 8.08 -35.33
C GLU A 113 13.20 8.67 -34.26
N ASN A 114 14.48 8.27 -34.29
CA ASN A 114 15.56 8.69 -33.37
C ASN A 114 15.60 7.99 -31.99
N GLY A 115 15.13 6.74 -31.89
CA GLY A 115 15.33 5.91 -30.69
C GLY A 115 14.54 6.36 -29.46
N ARG A 116 13.56 7.25 -29.63
CA ARG A 116 12.62 7.66 -28.58
C ARG A 116 11.26 7.02 -28.87
N GLY A 117 10.73 6.24 -27.94
CA GLY A 117 9.38 5.67 -28.03
C GLY A 117 8.39 6.48 -27.19
N ARG A 118 7.14 6.61 -27.65
CA ARG A 118 6.05 7.14 -26.81
C ARG A 118 5.28 5.96 -26.20
N ALA A 119 5.17 5.93 -24.87
CA ALA A 119 4.28 5.02 -24.16
C ALA A 119 3.02 5.76 -23.71
N VAL A 120 1.84 5.17 -23.95
CA VAL A 120 0.55 5.72 -23.51
C VAL A 120 -0.17 4.65 -22.68
N LEU A 121 -0.62 5.03 -21.48
CA LEU A 121 -1.46 4.20 -20.62
C LEU A 121 -2.82 4.87 -20.47
N GLY A 122 -3.89 4.20 -20.89
CA GLY A 122 -5.24 4.61 -20.55
C GLY A 122 -5.63 4.12 -19.15
N VAL A 123 -6.14 5.03 -18.32
CA VAL A 123 -6.64 4.72 -16.97
C VAL A 123 -7.94 5.48 -16.74
N GLY A 124 -8.90 4.84 -16.06
CA GLY A 124 -10.19 5.42 -15.72
C GLY A 124 -10.73 4.87 -14.41
N SER A 125 -11.70 5.58 -13.83
CA SER A 125 -12.29 5.31 -12.52
C SER A 125 -13.77 4.92 -12.57
N ALA A 126 -14.37 4.80 -13.76
CA ALA A 126 -15.78 4.41 -13.96
C ALA A 126 -16.78 5.40 -13.32
N ILE A 127 -16.74 6.64 -13.80
CA ILE A 127 -17.57 7.76 -13.34
C ILE A 127 -19.07 7.41 -13.40
N VAL A 128 -19.76 7.64 -12.29
CA VAL A 128 -21.21 7.50 -12.10
C VAL A 128 -21.80 8.83 -11.62
N ALA A 129 -23.13 8.91 -11.48
CA ALA A 129 -23.82 10.17 -11.20
C ALA A 129 -23.44 10.82 -9.85
N ASP A 130 -23.00 10.02 -8.88
CA ASP A 130 -22.55 10.40 -7.54
C ASP A 130 -21.03 10.55 -7.41
N SER A 131 -20.30 10.36 -8.51
CA SER A 131 -18.84 10.53 -8.54
C SER A 131 -18.41 11.96 -8.24
N GLN A 132 -17.32 12.09 -7.48
CA GLN A 132 -16.68 13.37 -7.16
C GLN A 132 -15.33 13.47 -7.87
N ALA A 133 -15.07 14.60 -8.55
CA ALA A 133 -13.91 14.74 -9.45
C ALA A 133 -12.55 14.38 -8.80
N LEU A 134 -12.29 14.82 -7.56
CA LEU A 134 -11.02 14.58 -6.88
C LEU A 134 -10.81 13.12 -6.47
N PRO A 135 -11.78 12.45 -5.79
CA PRO A 135 -11.71 11.01 -5.57
C PRO A 135 -11.50 10.17 -6.84
N GLU A 136 -12.23 10.46 -7.91
CA GLU A 136 -12.12 9.74 -9.20
C GLU A 136 -10.72 9.88 -9.81
N TRP A 137 -10.15 11.09 -9.74
CA TRP A 137 -8.77 11.34 -10.18
C TRP A 137 -7.76 10.57 -9.34
N ARG A 138 -7.93 10.54 -8.01
CA ARG A 138 -7.07 9.77 -7.10
C ARG A 138 -7.12 8.28 -7.40
N GLU A 139 -8.30 7.74 -7.68
CA GLU A 139 -8.45 6.34 -8.09
C GLU A 139 -7.71 6.05 -9.39
N CYS A 140 -7.80 6.94 -10.39
CA CYS A 140 -7.01 6.83 -11.62
C CYS A 140 -5.50 6.80 -11.31
N LEU A 141 -5.03 7.63 -10.37
CA LEU A 141 -3.64 7.60 -9.95
C LEU A 141 -3.27 6.26 -9.29
N VAL A 142 -4.07 5.75 -8.35
CA VAL A 142 -3.83 4.44 -7.71
C VAL A 142 -3.75 3.33 -8.76
N LYS A 143 -4.73 3.27 -9.65
CA LYS A 143 -4.79 2.31 -10.76
C LYS A 143 -3.59 2.38 -11.70
N GLY A 144 -3.07 3.58 -11.97
CA GLY A 144 -1.86 3.79 -12.78
C GLY A 144 -0.53 3.70 -12.03
N GLY A 145 -0.56 3.51 -10.70
CA GLY A 145 0.61 3.62 -9.83
C GLY A 145 1.76 2.69 -10.18
N PHE A 146 1.44 1.48 -10.69
CA PHE A 146 2.45 0.48 -11.07
C PHE A 146 3.44 0.96 -12.14
N VAL A 147 3.03 1.90 -13.02
CA VAL A 147 3.93 2.50 -14.04
C VAL A 147 4.78 3.62 -13.46
N ARG A 148 4.25 4.41 -12.53
CA ARG A 148 5.05 5.50 -11.91
C ARG A 148 6.08 4.97 -10.93
N GLN A 149 5.85 3.78 -10.41
CA GLN A 149 6.76 3.10 -9.51
C GLN A 149 7.91 2.44 -10.27
N SER A 150 7.86 2.26 -11.59
CA SER A 150 8.97 1.61 -12.31
C SER A 150 10.22 2.50 -12.37
N SER A 151 11.35 2.00 -11.85
CA SER A 151 12.67 2.63 -11.90
C SER A 151 13.18 2.79 -13.34
N GLN A 152 14.25 3.59 -13.52
CA GLN A 152 15.00 3.67 -14.79
C GLN A 152 15.60 2.33 -15.24
N THR A 153 15.57 1.29 -14.38
CA THR A 153 16.03 -0.08 -14.66
C THR A 153 14.88 -1.07 -14.92
N LEU A 154 13.64 -0.60 -15.15
CA LEU A 154 12.46 -1.44 -15.40
C LEU A 154 12.05 -2.35 -14.22
N ALA A 155 12.45 -2.02 -12.98
CA ALA A 155 11.94 -2.69 -11.79
C ALA A 155 10.79 -1.87 -11.18
N ALA A 156 9.72 -2.51 -10.68
CA ALA A 156 8.73 -1.84 -9.82
C ALA A 156 9.42 -1.09 -8.66
N ALA A 157 8.79 -0.08 -8.06
CA ALA A 157 9.45 0.78 -7.07
C ALA A 157 10.06 -0.08 -5.99
N GLY A 158 11.39 -0.14 -6.00
CA GLY A 158 12.17 -0.98 -5.12
C GLY A 158 12.22 -0.30 -3.77
N PHE A 159 11.20 -0.52 -2.95
CA PHE A 159 11.37 -0.37 -1.52
C PHE A 159 11.74 -1.75 -0.94
N ASP A 160 12.53 -1.70 0.11
CA ASP A 160 12.84 -2.86 0.93
C ASP A 160 12.02 -2.77 2.21
N LEU A 161 11.68 -3.92 2.79
CA LEU A 161 11.25 -3.97 4.17
C LEU A 161 12.46 -3.75 5.05
N ILE A 162 12.29 -2.97 6.12
CA ILE A 162 13.39 -2.64 7.03
C ILE A 162 13.04 -3.05 8.45
N GLU A 163 14.05 -3.53 9.16
CA GLU A 163 14.02 -3.66 10.61
C GLU A 163 15.24 -2.97 11.21
N THR A 164 15.05 -2.39 12.40
CA THR A 164 16.13 -1.74 13.15
C THR A 164 16.01 -2.17 14.59
N MET A 165 17.08 -2.79 15.08
CA MET A 165 17.12 -3.55 16.33
C MET A 165 18.32 -3.07 17.16
N ALA A 166 18.15 -3.05 18.47
CA ALA A 166 19.28 -2.97 19.40
C ALA A 166 19.93 -4.35 19.50
N PHE A 167 21.26 -4.37 19.56
CA PHE A 167 22.04 -5.54 19.93
C PHE A 167 22.94 -5.18 21.12
N THR A 168 22.99 -6.05 22.12
CA THR A 168 24.02 -6.04 23.16
C THR A 168 24.67 -7.42 23.23
N PRO A 169 25.98 -7.51 23.56
CA PRO A 169 26.65 -8.81 23.72
C PRO A 169 26.00 -9.70 24.78
N ASP A 170 25.49 -9.10 25.86
CA ASP A 170 24.96 -9.83 27.02
C ASP A 170 23.53 -10.35 26.80
N GLU A 171 22.66 -9.56 26.13
CA GLU A 171 21.23 -9.89 25.96
C GLU A 171 20.87 -10.33 24.54
N GLY A 172 21.80 -10.16 23.59
CA GLY A 172 21.54 -10.35 22.17
C GLY A 172 20.64 -9.26 21.61
N ILE A 173 19.59 -9.65 20.87
CA ILE A 173 18.64 -8.73 20.28
C ILE A 173 17.31 -8.82 21.02
N PRO A 174 16.93 -7.80 21.82
CA PRO A 174 15.62 -7.75 22.45
C PRO A 174 14.50 -7.82 21.40
N LEU A 175 13.44 -8.55 21.73
CA LEU A 175 12.23 -8.67 20.91
C LEU A 175 12.46 -9.16 19.46
N LEU A 176 13.56 -9.89 19.20
CA LEU A 176 13.92 -10.38 17.86
C LEU A 176 12.76 -11.08 17.14
N GLU A 177 12.03 -11.94 17.85
CA GLU A 177 10.91 -12.67 17.25
C GLU A 177 9.77 -11.75 16.82
N LEU A 178 9.48 -10.68 17.58
CA LEU A 178 8.47 -9.68 17.17
C LEU A 178 8.89 -8.90 15.93
N HIS A 179 10.19 -8.59 15.79
CA HIS A 179 10.73 -7.98 14.57
C HIS A 179 10.57 -8.90 13.35
N LEU A 180 10.96 -10.17 13.48
CA LEU A 180 10.87 -11.14 12.39
C LEU A 180 9.40 -11.46 12.03
N GLU A 181 8.51 -11.50 13.01
CA GLU A 181 7.06 -11.66 12.78
C GLU A 181 6.48 -10.48 12.00
N ARG A 182 6.79 -9.25 12.40
CA ARG A 182 6.30 -8.05 11.71
C ARG A 182 6.79 -7.99 10.27
N MET A 183 8.08 -8.27 10.04
CA MET A 183 8.63 -8.30 8.70
C MET A 183 8.00 -9.42 7.87
N LYS A 184 7.82 -10.62 8.43
CA LYS A 184 7.14 -11.74 7.74
C LYS A 184 5.70 -11.39 7.37
N ALA A 185 4.95 -10.76 8.26
CA ALA A 185 3.57 -10.33 7.99
C ALA A 185 3.54 -9.29 6.86
N SER A 186 4.43 -8.29 6.93
CA SER A 186 4.56 -7.27 5.88
C SER A 186 4.97 -7.88 4.55
N ALA A 187 5.86 -8.87 4.57
CA ALA A 187 6.30 -9.58 3.36
C ALA A 187 5.15 -10.36 2.71
N ALA A 188 4.33 -11.06 3.51
CA ALA A 188 3.18 -11.79 3.01
C ALA A 188 2.13 -10.86 2.38
N GLU A 189 1.83 -9.73 3.02
CA GLU A 189 0.85 -8.76 2.52
C GLU A 189 1.32 -8.03 1.26
N LEU A 190 2.60 -7.63 1.22
CA LEU A 190 3.16 -6.83 0.13
C LEU A 190 3.76 -7.66 -1.01
N GLY A 191 3.72 -9.00 -0.92
CA GLY A 191 4.23 -9.90 -1.95
C GLY A 191 5.76 -9.93 -2.05
N PHE A 192 6.44 -10.02 -0.91
CA PHE A 192 7.88 -10.28 -0.79
C PHE A 192 8.09 -11.76 -0.45
N THR A 193 9.14 -12.37 -1.01
CA THR A 193 9.67 -13.62 -0.46
C THR A 193 10.43 -13.31 0.83
N PHE A 194 10.19 -14.06 1.91
CA PHE A 194 10.90 -13.86 3.17
C PHE A 194 11.14 -15.18 3.90
N ASP A 195 12.41 -15.57 4.02
CA ASP A 195 12.83 -16.72 4.81
C ASP A 195 13.28 -16.28 6.21
N ARG A 196 12.37 -16.43 7.17
CA ARG A 196 12.62 -16.11 8.59
C ARG A 196 13.80 -16.91 9.16
N HIS A 197 13.98 -18.16 8.76
CA HIS A 197 15.04 -19.02 9.32
C HIS A 197 16.40 -18.62 8.78
N ALA A 198 16.51 -18.36 7.48
CA ALA A 198 17.74 -17.88 6.86
C ALA A 198 18.18 -16.54 7.48
N VAL A 199 17.26 -15.59 7.66
CA VAL A 199 17.55 -14.29 8.28
C VAL A 199 17.99 -14.46 9.74
N ARG A 200 17.30 -15.28 10.53
CA ARG A 200 17.67 -15.54 11.93
C ARG A 200 19.08 -16.11 12.05
N ASN A 201 19.42 -17.09 11.22
CA ASN A 201 20.76 -17.68 11.23
C ASN A 201 21.83 -16.67 10.83
N ALA A 202 21.55 -15.82 9.83
CA ALA A 202 22.47 -14.76 9.42
C ALA A 202 22.66 -13.69 10.49
N ILE A 203 21.60 -13.33 11.23
CA ILE A 203 21.70 -12.42 12.39
C ILE A 203 22.60 -13.02 13.47
N GLN A 204 22.39 -14.30 13.80
CA GLN A 204 23.22 -14.98 14.80
C GLN A 204 24.70 -15.01 14.38
N ALA A 205 24.98 -15.35 13.12
CA ALA A 205 26.34 -15.35 12.59
C ALA A 205 26.98 -13.96 12.63
N LEU A 206 26.25 -12.90 12.27
CA LEU A 206 26.75 -11.53 12.29
C LEU A 206 27.03 -11.02 13.70
N CYS A 207 26.20 -11.39 14.67
CA CYS A 207 26.32 -10.91 16.04
C CYS A 207 27.30 -11.73 16.90
N PHE A 208 27.76 -12.89 16.43
CA PHE A 208 28.56 -13.83 17.22
C PHE A 208 29.84 -13.21 17.81
N ASP A 209 30.56 -12.42 17.01
CA ASP A 209 31.82 -11.77 17.43
C ASP A 209 31.65 -10.27 17.77
N ALA A 210 30.41 -9.77 17.84
CA ALA A 210 30.14 -8.37 18.11
C ALA A 210 30.29 -8.08 19.61
N ALA A 211 31.34 -7.34 19.98
CA ALA A 211 31.70 -7.07 21.37
C ALA A 211 31.09 -5.77 21.94
N GLU A 212 30.47 -4.93 21.11
CA GLU A 212 29.94 -3.64 21.52
C GLU A 212 28.43 -3.52 21.26
N PRO A 213 27.69 -2.79 22.11
CA PRO A 213 26.31 -2.42 21.83
C PRO A 213 26.16 -1.75 20.47
N SER A 214 25.30 -2.31 19.63
CA SER A 214 25.22 -1.94 18.22
C SER A 214 23.78 -1.80 17.76
N ARG A 215 23.57 -0.93 16.76
CA ARG A 215 22.34 -0.88 15.98
C ARG A 215 22.45 -1.89 14.85
N LEU A 216 21.63 -2.94 14.86
CA LEU A 216 21.48 -3.86 13.74
C LEU A 216 20.37 -3.39 12.81
N ARG A 217 20.68 -3.24 11.52
CA ARG A 217 19.72 -2.92 10.46
C ARG A 217 19.58 -4.12 9.54
N LEU A 218 18.35 -4.57 9.34
CA LEU A 218 17.97 -5.59 8.38
C LEU A 218 17.20 -4.93 7.25
N MET A 219 17.57 -5.21 6.00
CA MET A 219 16.82 -4.82 4.81
C MET A 219 16.49 -6.07 4.00
N ALA A 220 15.22 -6.26 3.65
CA ALA A 220 14.75 -7.38 2.85
C ALA A 220 14.09 -6.87 1.57
N SER A 221 14.61 -7.32 0.43
CA SER A 221 14.07 -6.99 -0.87
C SER A 221 12.94 -7.94 -1.26
N ARG A 222 12.19 -7.56 -2.29
CA ARG A 222 11.05 -8.33 -2.79
C ARG A 222 11.42 -9.75 -3.24
N SER A 223 12.64 -9.96 -3.75
CA SER A 223 13.12 -11.27 -4.20
C SER A 223 13.41 -12.23 -3.06
N GLY A 224 13.45 -11.75 -1.81
CA GLY A 224 13.92 -12.50 -0.64
C GLY A 224 15.42 -12.40 -0.40
N SER A 225 16.15 -11.63 -1.22
CA SER A 225 17.50 -11.20 -0.86
C SER A 225 17.43 -10.25 0.34
N PHE A 226 18.39 -10.35 1.25
CA PHE A 226 18.45 -9.47 2.41
C PHE A 226 19.88 -9.04 2.70
N SER A 227 20.02 -7.91 3.39
CA SER A 227 21.28 -7.42 3.94
C SER A 227 21.15 -7.15 5.43
N LEU A 228 22.25 -7.34 6.15
CA LEU A 228 22.39 -7.06 7.57
C LEU A 228 23.57 -6.13 7.76
N GLU A 229 23.39 -5.10 8.56
CA GLU A 229 24.43 -4.11 8.88
C GLU A 229 24.45 -3.86 10.38
N LEU A 230 25.63 -4.01 11.00
CA LEU A 230 25.89 -3.49 12.33
C LEU A 230 26.50 -2.10 12.22
N GLY A 231 25.98 -1.16 13.00
CA GLY A 231 26.56 0.17 13.15
C GLY A 231 26.50 0.64 14.58
N ALA A 232 27.21 1.73 14.87
CA ALA A 232 27.21 2.34 16.21
C ALA A 232 25.79 2.69 16.67
N MET A 233 25.55 2.57 17.97
CA MET A 233 24.31 3.05 18.57
C MET A 233 24.16 4.56 18.30
N PRO A 234 22.97 5.02 17.86
CA PRO A 234 22.76 6.43 17.62
C PRO A 234 22.79 7.20 18.95
N PRO A 235 23.23 8.47 18.95
CA PRO A 235 23.36 9.27 20.17
C PRO A 235 22.02 9.34 20.91
N ALA A 236 22.08 9.41 22.24
CA ALA A 236 20.90 9.61 23.06
C ALA A 236 20.18 10.91 22.64
N LEU A 237 18.85 10.88 22.66
CA LEU A 237 18.07 12.10 22.48
C LEU A 237 18.17 12.97 23.74
N PRO A 238 17.93 14.29 23.66
CA PRO A 238 17.75 15.11 24.84
C PRO A 238 16.69 14.50 25.77
N ASP A 239 16.82 14.71 27.08
CA ASP A 239 15.88 14.24 28.08
C ASP A 239 15.30 15.43 28.85
N PRO A 240 14.00 15.77 28.68
CA PRO A 240 13.05 15.16 27.75
C PRO A 240 13.27 15.56 26.28
N ALA A 241 12.96 14.66 25.37
CA ALA A 241 13.12 14.85 23.92
C ALA A 241 12.12 15.90 23.41
N PRO A 242 12.58 17.01 22.79
CA PRO A 242 11.68 17.99 22.22
C PRO A 242 11.02 17.45 20.96
N CYS A 243 9.69 17.58 20.84
CA CYS A 243 8.93 17.10 19.69
C CYS A 243 8.13 18.24 19.04
N ALA A 244 8.08 18.24 17.70
CA ALA A 244 7.23 19.13 16.93
C ALA A 244 6.04 18.36 16.36
N VAL A 245 4.84 18.93 16.42
CA VAL A 245 3.64 18.34 15.80
C VAL A 245 3.50 18.85 14.38
N LEU A 246 3.41 17.93 13.42
CA LEU A 246 3.26 18.21 12.01
C LEU A 246 2.02 17.49 11.46
N ARG A 247 1.45 18.03 10.39
CA ARG A 247 0.27 17.42 9.77
C ARG A 247 0.67 16.15 9.02
N LEU A 248 -0.09 15.07 9.20
CA LEU A 248 0.12 13.83 8.44
C LEU A 248 -0.25 14.09 6.97
N PRO A 249 0.69 13.93 6.01
CA PRO A 249 0.44 14.29 4.62
C PRO A 249 -0.22 13.16 3.82
N VAL A 250 -0.65 12.09 4.49
CA VAL A 250 -1.23 10.88 3.91
C VAL A 250 -2.46 10.46 4.69
N ASP A 251 -3.35 9.73 4.02
CA ASP A 251 -4.57 9.14 4.59
C ASP A 251 -4.25 7.84 5.35
N GLU A 252 -5.09 7.43 6.30
CA GLU A 252 -4.93 6.19 7.07
C GLU A 252 -4.81 4.91 6.24
N SER A 253 -5.32 4.92 5.01
CA SER A 253 -5.21 3.79 4.09
C SER A 253 -3.80 3.61 3.50
N ASP A 254 -2.92 4.60 3.60
CA ASP A 254 -1.55 4.54 3.06
C ASP A 254 -0.76 3.38 3.69
N TRP A 255 -0.31 2.45 2.85
CA TRP A 255 0.37 1.24 3.27
C TRP A 255 1.69 1.52 4.02
N ARG A 256 2.34 2.68 3.78
CA ARG A 256 3.60 3.07 4.45
C ARG A 256 3.41 3.36 5.93
N LEU A 257 2.17 3.56 6.37
CA LEU A 257 1.83 3.66 7.78
C LEU A 257 1.89 2.28 8.45
N ARG A 258 1.46 1.22 7.76
CA ARG A 258 1.35 -0.12 8.37
C ARG A 258 2.61 -0.97 8.24
N HIS A 259 3.46 -0.68 7.25
CA HIS A 259 4.65 -1.47 6.94
C HIS A 259 5.93 -0.65 7.09
N LYS A 260 6.91 -1.23 7.79
CA LYS A 260 8.22 -0.60 7.96
C LYS A 260 9.05 -0.82 6.70
N SER A 261 9.01 0.12 5.77
CA SER A 261 9.71 0.05 4.49
C SER A 261 10.83 1.10 4.37
N SER A 262 11.62 1.05 3.30
CA SER A 262 12.56 2.12 2.93
C SER A 262 11.89 3.29 2.20
N ASP A 263 10.62 3.17 1.77
CA ASP A 263 9.84 4.30 1.26
C ASP A 263 9.29 5.13 2.43
N ARG A 264 10.13 6.06 2.89
CA ARG A 264 9.88 6.87 4.10
C ARG A 264 9.97 8.37 3.83
N SER A 265 9.79 8.77 2.57
CA SER A 265 10.00 10.15 2.11
C SER A 265 9.30 11.21 2.97
N PHE A 266 8.03 10.99 3.34
CA PHE A 266 7.30 11.94 4.17
C PHE A 266 7.74 11.93 5.64
N TYR A 267 8.16 10.77 6.18
CA TYR A 267 8.74 10.69 7.53
C TYR A 267 10.06 11.46 7.61
N GLU A 268 10.93 11.31 6.61
CA GLU A 268 12.21 11.99 6.54
C GLU A 268 12.04 13.51 6.36
N ALA A 269 11.10 13.93 5.51
CA ALA A 269 10.76 15.33 5.33
C ALA A 269 10.24 15.96 6.63
N ALA A 270 9.35 15.27 7.34
CA ALA A 270 8.80 15.71 8.61
C ALA A 270 9.89 15.80 9.69
N LEU A 271 10.74 14.79 9.83
CA LEU A 271 11.85 14.80 10.78
C LEU A 271 12.80 15.97 10.51
N LYS A 272 13.16 16.21 9.25
CA LYS A 272 14.03 17.32 8.86
C LYS A 272 13.40 18.68 9.20
N ALA A 273 12.09 18.83 8.96
CA ALA A 273 11.36 20.05 9.32
C ALA A 273 11.31 20.26 10.84
N ALA A 274 11.06 19.21 11.62
CA ALA A 274 11.09 19.25 13.08
C ALA A 274 12.48 19.62 13.62
N GLN A 275 13.54 19.03 13.07
CA GLN A 275 14.92 19.34 13.43
C GLN A 275 15.30 20.80 13.13
N ALA A 276 14.84 21.34 12.00
CA ALA A 276 15.02 22.75 11.68
C ALA A 276 14.33 23.69 12.68
N ALA A 277 13.27 23.23 13.35
CA ALA A 277 12.58 23.94 14.42
C ALA A 277 13.15 23.64 15.84
N GLY A 278 14.23 22.86 15.95
CA GLY A 278 14.86 22.50 17.23
C GLY A 278 14.26 21.28 17.93
N ALA A 279 13.40 20.51 17.27
CA ALA A 279 12.88 19.26 17.80
C ALA A 279 13.80 18.07 17.46
N ALA A 280 13.79 17.07 18.33
CA ALA A 280 14.47 15.79 18.15
C ALA A 280 13.60 14.79 17.36
N GLU A 281 12.29 14.98 17.34
CA GLU A 281 11.31 14.09 16.70
C GLU A 281 10.12 14.88 16.15
N ALA A 282 9.54 14.38 15.06
CA ALA A 282 8.29 14.88 14.47
C ALA A 282 7.14 13.95 14.84
N LEU A 283 6.08 14.48 15.45
CA LEU A 283 4.81 13.77 15.72
C LEU A 283 3.79 14.12 14.65
N PHE A 284 2.93 13.17 14.28
CA PHE A 284 1.91 13.38 13.25
C PHE A 284 0.52 13.61 13.82
N LEU A 285 -0.17 14.59 13.23
CA LEU A 285 -1.55 14.97 13.51
C LEU A 285 -2.42 14.74 12.27
N ARG A 286 -3.51 13.99 12.44
CA ARG A 286 -4.56 13.77 11.44
C ARG A 286 -5.44 15.01 11.27
N GLU A 287 -6.26 15.02 10.21
CA GLU A 287 -7.21 16.11 9.96
C GLU A 287 -8.33 16.18 11.01
N ASP A 288 -8.67 15.07 11.65
CA ASP A 288 -9.66 14.96 12.75
C ASP A 288 -9.11 15.41 14.13
N GLY A 289 -7.85 15.85 14.17
CA GLY A 289 -7.17 16.33 15.37
C GLY A 289 -6.63 15.21 16.28
N LEU A 290 -6.59 13.97 15.82
CA LEU A 290 -5.96 12.86 16.55
C LEU A 290 -4.47 12.76 16.21
N VAL A 291 -3.66 12.48 17.24
CA VAL A 291 -2.21 12.23 17.10
C VAL A 291 -1.99 10.73 16.85
N THR A 292 -1.04 10.39 15.97
CA THR A 292 -0.76 8.99 15.59
C THR A 292 0.58 8.48 16.12
N GLU A 293 1.68 8.85 15.47
CA GLU A 293 3.02 8.39 15.80
C GLU A 293 4.07 9.46 15.54
N GLY A 294 5.32 9.16 15.89
CA GLY A 294 6.49 9.93 15.51
C GLY A 294 7.10 9.47 14.19
N SER A 295 8.10 10.19 13.68
CA SER A 295 8.77 9.80 12.43
C SER A 295 9.54 8.49 12.56
N PHE A 296 10.08 8.18 13.74
CA PHE A 296 10.75 6.91 14.01
C PHE A 296 10.34 6.26 15.35
N THR A 297 9.26 6.73 15.96
CA THR A 297 8.79 6.31 17.29
C THR A 297 7.27 6.14 17.34
N ASN A 298 6.76 5.33 18.27
CA ASN A 298 5.37 5.42 18.71
C ASN A 298 5.27 6.33 19.93
N LEU A 299 4.08 6.88 20.13
CA LEU A 299 3.73 7.80 21.20
C LEU A 299 3.02 7.08 22.35
N PHE A 300 3.32 7.44 23.59
CA PHE A 300 2.67 6.93 24.79
C PHE A 300 2.42 8.06 25.81
N VAL A 301 1.24 8.08 26.43
CA VAL A 301 0.89 9.02 27.50
C VAL A 301 0.54 8.21 28.74
N GLU A 302 0.95 8.66 29.92
CA GLU A 302 0.55 8.01 31.16
C GLU A 302 -0.85 8.48 31.59
N ARG A 303 -1.76 7.54 31.80
CA ARG A 303 -3.10 7.76 32.35
C ARG A 303 -3.37 6.73 33.43
N GLU A 304 -3.69 7.20 34.64
CA GLU A 304 -4.06 6.33 35.77
C GLU A 304 -3.03 5.21 36.07
N GLY A 305 -1.73 5.54 35.94
CA GLY A 305 -0.64 4.58 36.20
C GLY A 305 -0.42 3.55 35.09
N LYS A 306 -1.03 3.72 33.91
CA LYS A 306 -0.84 2.89 32.73
C LYS A 306 -0.51 3.72 31.50
N LEU A 307 0.27 3.17 30.57
CA LEU A 307 0.52 3.84 29.29
C LEU A 307 -0.69 3.67 28.36
N VAL A 308 -1.04 4.75 27.66
CA VAL A 308 -1.97 4.72 26.54
C VAL A 308 -1.27 5.16 25.26
N THR A 309 -1.61 4.55 24.13
CA THR A 309 -0.98 4.82 22.82
C THR A 309 -2.06 4.87 21.72
N PRO A 310 -1.90 5.65 20.65
CA PRO A 310 -2.91 5.74 19.61
C PRO A 310 -3.22 4.36 18.97
N PRO A 311 -4.50 4.04 18.65
CA PRO A 311 -4.86 2.77 18.03
C PRO A 311 -4.22 2.60 16.65
N ALA A 312 -3.80 1.38 16.30
CA ALA A 312 -3.19 1.11 14.99
C ALA A 312 -4.15 1.40 13.82
N ALA A 313 -5.46 1.32 14.07
CA ALA A 313 -6.51 1.66 13.11
C ALA A 313 -6.50 3.12 12.64
N LEU A 314 -5.84 4.03 13.38
CA LEU A 314 -5.68 5.43 12.97
C LEU A 314 -4.62 5.63 11.87
N GLY A 315 -4.00 4.57 11.37
CA GLY A 315 -2.94 4.66 10.36
C GLY A 315 -1.61 5.04 10.98
N LEU A 316 -0.97 4.07 11.61
CA LEU A 316 0.38 4.19 12.16
C LEU A 316 1.12 2.85 12.17
N LEU A 317 2.43 2.89 12.34
CA LEU A 317 3.25 1.69 12.36
C LEU A 317 3.03 0.92 13.67
N PRO A 318 2.62 -0.36 13.62
CA PRO A 318 2.61 -1.21 14.80
C PRO A 318 4.05 -1.51 15.23
N GLY A 319 4.61 -0.61 16.05
CA GLY A 319 5.97 -0.73 16.55
C GLY A 319 6.15 -2.00 17.39
N VAL A 320 7.34 -2.60 17.31
CA VAL A 320 7.66 -3.79 18.10
C VAL A 320 7.63 -3.50 19.60
N LEU A 321 8.21 -2.38 20.04
CA LEU A 321 8.10 -1.95 21.45
C LEU A 321 6.64 -1.71 21.85
N ARG A 322 5.86 -1.03 21.00
CA ARG A 322 4.43 -0.79 21.23
C ARG A 322 3.67 -2.09 21.42
N ARG A 323 3.91 -3.07 20.53
CA ARG A 323 3.29 -4.39 20.61
C ARG A 323 3.65 -5.12 21.90
N SER A 324 4.94 -5.18 22.28
CA SER A 324 5.37 -5.83 23.52
C SER A 324 4.74 -5.17 24.76
N LEU A 325 4.69 -3.84 24.83
CA LEU A 325 4.06 -3.14 25.96
C LEU A 325 2.55 -3.42 26.07
N ILE A 326 1.84 -3.56 24.95
CA ILE A 326 0.42 -3.91 24.94
C ILE A 326 0.23 -5.37 25.37
N GLU A 327 1.03 -6.31 24.82
CA GLU A 327 0.98 -7.74 25.17
C GLU A 327 1.33 -8.00 26.64
N GLU A 328 2.25 -7.21 27.22
CA GLU A 328 2.60 -7.22 28.64
C GLU A 328 1.54 -6.55 29.54
N GLY A 329 0.49 -5.96 28.96
CA GLY A 329 -0.55 -5.24 29.71
C GLY A 329 -0.12 -3.87 30.27
N ARG A 330 1.09 -3.39 29.92
CA ARG A 330 1.67 -2.11 30.34
C ARG A 330 1.17 -0.92 29.54
N ALA A 331 0.71 -1.17 28.31
CA ALA A 331 0.07 -0.18 27.45
C ALA A 331 -1.33 -0.62 27.02
N ALA A 332 -2.19 0.34 26.65
CA ALA A 332 -3.48 0.10 26.01
C ALA A 332 -3.71 1.11 24.88
N GLU A 333 -4.54 0.74 23.91
CA GLU A 333 -4.91 1.66 22.84
C GLU A 333 -5.92 2.71 23.35
N ALA A 334 -5.68 3.99 23.06
CA ALA A 334 -6.64 5.06 23.29
C ALA A 334 -6.36 6.22 22.32
N GLU A 335 -7.41 6.90 21.88
CA GLU A 335 -7.27 8.12 21.09
C GLU A 335 -6.57 9.21 21.91
N LEU A 336 -5.60 9.87 21.28
CA LEU A 336 -4.82 10.97 21.85
C LEU A 336 -4.94 12.21 20.98
N ARG A 337 -5.00 13.37 21.62
CA ARG A 337 -4.97 14.69 21.01
C ARG A 337 -3.76 15.49 21.49
N PRO A 338 -3.37 16.59 20.83
CA PRO A 338 -2.24 17.40 21.27
C PRO A 338 -2.33 17.88 22.73
N GLU A 339 -3.54 18.07 23.27
CA GLU A 339 -3.75 18.49 24.65
C GLU A 339 -3.27 17.43 25.66
N ASP A 340 -3.35 16.15 25.30
CA ASP A 340 -2.89 15.04 26.13
C ASP A 340 -1.36 15.03 26.31
N LEU A 341 -0.63 15.76 25.46
CA LEU A 341 0.84 15.81 25.43
C LEU A 341 1.43 16.94 26.28
N GLN A 342 0.59 17.80 26.86
CA GLN A 342 1.03 19.00 27.59
C GLN A 342 1.76 18.69 28.90
N ASN A 343 1.39 17.60 29.58
CA ASN A 343 1.94 17.24 30.89
C ASN A 343 3.13 16.27 30.81
N GLY A 344 3.81 16.25 29.65
CA GLY A 344 4.84 15.27 29.36
C GLY A 344 4.26 13.95 28.85
N PHE A 345 5.06 13.26 28.04
CA PHE A 345 4.69 12.00 27.43
C PHE A 345 5.96 11.20 27.12
N PHE A 346 5.80 10.01 26.55
CA PHE A 346 6.92 9.19 26.09
C PHE A 346 6.84 8.96 24.59
N ILE A 347 8.00 8.94 23.95
CA ILE A 347 8.17 8.38 22.61
C ILE A 347 9.02 7.14 22.72
N GLY A 348 8.82 6.14 21.85
CA GLY A 348 9.63 4.93 21.94
C GLY A 348 9.69 4.09 20.70
N ASN A 349 10.75 3.31 20.61
CA ASN A 349 10.91 2.25 19.62
C ASN A 349 11.79 1.13 20.18
N ALA A 350 11.88 0.00 19.48
CA ALA A 350 12.63 -1.16 19.95
C ALA A 350 14.15 -0.95 20.00
N LEU A 351 14.70 0.08 19.33
CA LEU A 351 16.13 0.40 19.39
C LEU A 351 16.50 1.18 20.66
N ARG A 352 15.61 2.08 21.12
CA ARG A 352 15.91 3.04 22.19
C ARG A 352 15.09 2.84 23.46
N GLY A 353 14.08 1.97 23.44
CA GLY A 353 13.12 1.86 24.53
C GLY A 353 12.18 3.06 24.60
N LEU A 354 11.58 3.28 25.77
CA LEU A 354 10.78 4.48 26.07
C LEU A 354 11.69 5.63 26.47
N MET A 355 11.43 6.81 25.92
CA MET A 355 12.15 8.05 26.19
C MET A 355 11.15 9.14 26.59
N PRO A 356 11.37 9.88 27.69
CA PRO A 356 10.57 11.03 28.03
C PRO A 356 10.63 12.09 26.92
N ALA A 357 9.51 12.75 26.68
CA ALA A 357 9.33 13.73 25.62
C ALA A 357 8.45 14.91 26.05
N ARG A 358 8.63 16.03 25.37
CA ARG A 358 7.86 17.25 25.56
C ARG A 358 7.56 17.91 24.23
N LEU A 359 6.44 18.63 24.15
CA LEU A 359 6.14 19.46 22.98
C LEU A 359 7.06 20.69 22.96
N LEU A 360 7.49 21.07 21.76
CA LEU A 360 8.00 22.42 21.52
C LEU A 360 6.85 23.44 21.67
N PRO A 361 7.14 24.62 22.24
CA PRO A 361 6.16 25.69 22.44
C PRO A 361 5.64 26.30 21.14
#